data_AF-A0AAV0XT69-F1
#
_entry.id   AF-A0AAV0XT69-F1
#
_cell.length_a   1.000
_cell.length_b   1.000
_cell.length_c   1.000
_cell.angle_alpha   90.00
_cell.angle_beta   90.00
_cell.angle_gamma   90.00
#
_symmetry.space_group_name_H-M   'P 1'
#
loop_
_entity.id
_entity.type
_entity.pdbx_description
1 polymer ?
#
loop_
_entity_poly.entity_id
_entity_poly.type
_entity_poly.pdbx_seq_one_letter_code
_entity_poly.pdbx_strand_id
1 'polypeptide(L)'
;MKKRGNLKSTNKSAVFETRTVTSRVSYIAHGHQKPQNSDDFLKDFVSEAVFLTSDGIYINNIKKNVVIEVICCDAPAKAFLMKVKSHSGFSSCTRCTIEGEYQQTRVCFPYLENGSTIRTHDDHRQMKHEEHEIHPLQFQVFVQF
;
A
#
# COMPACT_ATOMS: atom_id res chain seq x y z
N MET A 1 -33.99 0.99 50.31
CA MET A 1 -35.46 0.84 50.42
C MET A 1 -36.04 0.71 49.01
N LYS A 2 -36.58 -0.48 48.66
CA LYS A 2 -37.44 -0.84 47.49
C LYS A 2 -36.83 -0.61 46.08
N LYS A 3 -36.92 -1.52 45.10
CA LYS A 3 -37.59 -2.82 44.94
C LYS A 3 -36.95 -3.57 43.75
N ARG A 4 -37.01 -4.90 43.83
CA ARG A 4 -36.75 -5.90 42.78
C ARG A 4 -37.60 -5.63 41.52
N GLY A 5 -37.03 -5.82 40.34
CA GLY A 5 -37.72 -6.08 39.08
C GLY A 5 -37.03 -7.24 38.38
N ASN A 6 -37.75 -8.36 38.22
CA ASN A 6 -37.24 -9.64 37.76
C ASN A 6 -37.42 -9.81 36.24
N LEU A 7 -36.46 -10.52 35.64
CA LEU A 7 -36.39 -11.18 34.33
C LEU A 7 -37.51 -10.97 33.29
N LYS A 8 -37.12 -10.50 32.10
CA LYS A 8 -37.68 -11.02 30.84
C LYS A 8 -36.53 -11.46 29.93
N SER A 9 -36.47 -12.76 29.71
CA SER A 9 -35.73 -13.42 28.65
C SER A 9 -36.20 -12.90 27.29
N THR A 10 -35.26 -12.40 26.49
CA THR A 10 -35.33 -12.53 25.03
C THR A 10 -33.93 -12.77 24.51
N ASN A 11 -33.68 -13.98 24.03
CA ASN A 11 -32.53 -14.34 23.22
C ASN A 11 -32.29 -13.29 22.12
N LYS A 12 -31.07 -12.76 22.03
CA LYS A 12 -30.44 -12.38 20.76
C LYS A 12 -28.94 -12.44 20.95
N SER A 13 -28.38 -13.33 20.14
CA SER A 13 -27.03 -13.85 20.18
C SER A 13 -25.98 -12.78 19.89
N ALA A 14 -24.82 -12.99 20.52
CA ALA A 14 -23.49 -12.68 20.02
C ALA A 14 -23.25 -11.26 19.46
N VAL A 15 -22.69 -10.40 20.31
CA VAL A 15 -21.74 -9.41 19.80
C VAL A 15 -20.42 -10.17 19.62
N PHE A 16 -20.18 -10.62 18.38
CA PHE A 16 -18.91 -11.20 17.97
C PHE A 16 -17.82 -10.14 18.10
N GLU A 17 -16.89 -10.39 19.01
CA GLU A 17 -15.64 -9.63 19.12
C GLU A 17 -14.84 -9.86 17.82
N THR A 18 -14.88 -8.92 16.88
CA THR A 18 -14.00 -8.93 15.72
C THR A 18 -12.60 -8.60 16.19
N ARG A 19 -11.87 -9.61 16.66
CA ARG A 19 -10.42 -9.53 16.82
C ARG A 19 -9.81 -9.45 15.41
N THR A 20 -9.58 -8.24 14.94
CA THR A 20 -8.77 -7.99 13.74
C THR A 20 -7.38 -8.56 14.01
N VAL A 21 -7.02 -9.65 13.32
CA VAL A 21 -5.66 -10.19 13.40
C VAL A 21 -4.82 -9.31 12.49
N THR A 22 -4.12 -8.32 13.07
CA THR A 22 -3.12 -7.55 12.34
C THR A 22 -1.87 -8.42 12.17
N SER A 23 -1.82 -9.21 11.10
CA SER A 23 -0.62 -9.98 10.73
C SER A 23 0.31 -9.11 9.90
N ARG A 24 1.59 -9.04 10.28
CA ARG A 24 2.64 -8.41 9.46
C ARG A 24 3.28 -9.47 8.56
N VAL A 25 3.30 -9.23 7.27
CA VAL A 25 4.01 -10.06 6.28
C VAL A 25 5.21 -9.26 5.79
N SER A 26 6.39 -9.89 5.79
CA SER A 26 7.64 -9.28 5.33
C SER A 26 8.12 -9.97 4.07
N TYR A 27 8.43 -9.18 3.03
CA TYR A 27 9.06 -9.68 1.82
C TYR A 27 10.55 -9.30 1.83
N ILE A 28 11.43 -10.27 1.59
CA ILE A 28 12.89 -10.06 1.55
C ILE A 28 13.39 -10.46 0.17
N ALA A 29 14.02 -9.52 -0.54
CA ALA A 29 14.77 -9.81 -1.75
C ALA A 29 16.24 -10.09 -1.38
N HIS A 30 16.79 -11.21 -1.83
CA HIS A 30 18.21 -11.55 -1.67
C HIS A 30 18.79 -11.98 -3.02
N GLY A 31 19.91 -11.38 -3.41
CA GLY A 31 20.59 -11.71 -4.67
C GLY A 31 21.75 -10.76 -4.95
N HIS A 32 22.62 -11.16 -5.87
CA HIS A 32 23.77 -10.33 -6.27
C HIS A 32 23.36 -9.08 -7.06
N GLN A 33 22.14 -9.05 -7.61
CA GLN A 33 21.62 -7.95 -8.41
C GLN A 33 20.15 -7.71 -8.10
N LYS A 34 19.72 -6.45 -8.25
CA LYS A 34 18.32 -6.05 -8.17
C LYS A 34 17.53 -6.72 -9.30
N PRO A 35 16.30 -7.23 -9.03
CA PRO A 35 15.44 -7.73 -10.10
C PRO A 35 15.22 -6.65 -11.17
N GLN A 36 15.28 -7.05 -12.44
CA GLN A 36 15.15 -6.11 -13.56
C GLN A 36 13.71 -5.62 -13.73
N ASN A 37 12.74 -6.47 -13.42
CA ASN A 37 11.32 -6.18 -13.58
C ASN A 37 10.59 -6.36 -12.25
N SER A 38 9.87 -5.32 -11.83
CA SER A 38 9.04 -5.34 -10.62
C SER A 38 7.81 -6.23 -10.78
N ASP A 39 7.29 -6.36 -12.00
CA ASP A 39 6.10 -7.16 -12.29
C ASP A 39 6.39 -8.65 -12.04
N ASP A 40 7.49 -9.15 -12.60
CA ASP A 40 7.91 -10.55 -12.41
C ASP A 40 8.23 -10.84 -10.94
N PHE A 41 8.84 -9.87 -10.26
CA PHE A 41 9.17 -9.97 -8.84
C PHE A 41 7.94 -10.04 -7.94
N LEU A 42 6.87 -9.30 -8.27
CA LEU A 42 5.64 -9.22 -7.47
C LEU A 42 4.58 -10.24 -7.86
N LYS A 43 4.73 -10.92 -9.00
CA LYS A 43 3.69 -11.77 -9.58
C LYS A 43 3.09 -12.76 -8.59
N ASP A 44 3.94 -13.52 -7.90
CA ASP A 44 3.48 -14.55 -6.96
C ASP A 44 2.79 -13.91 -5.74
N PHE A 45 3.37 -12.83 -5.20
CA PHE A 45 2.79 -12.08 -4.09
C PHE A 45 1.42 -11.50 -4.43
N VAL A 46 1.29 -10.86 -5.61
CA VAL A 46 0.02 -10.26 -6.04
C VAL A 46 -1.02 -11.34 -6.27
N SER A 47 -0.65 -12.47 -6.88
CA SER A 47 -1.57 -13.59 -7.09
C SER A 47 -2.09 -14.15 -5.77
N GLU A 48 -1.21 -14.34 -4.79
CA GLU A 48 -1.60 -14.82 -3.46
C GLU A 48 -2.43 -13.79 -2.71
N ALA A 49 -2.02 -12.52 -2.73
CA ALA A 49 -2.75 -11.42 -2.10
C ALA A 49 -4.18 -11.29 -2.65
N VAL A 50 -4.34 -11.36 -3.97
CA VAL A 50 -5.66 -11.35 -4.62
C VAL A 50 -6.49 -12.53 -4.14
N PHE A 51 -5.94 -13.75 -4.18
CA PHE A 51 -6.64 -14.95 -3.71
C PHE A 51 -7.05 -14.84 -2.23
N LEU A 52 -6.15 -14.42 -1.34
CA LEU A 52 -6.44 -14.28 0.08
C LEU A 52 -7.50 -13.21 0.36
N THR A 53 -7.47 -12.10 -0.38
CA THR A 53 -8.45 -11.01 -0.21
C THR A 53 -9.82 -11.35 -0.80
N SER A 54 -9.89 -12.16 -1.87
CA SER A 54 -11.17 -12.63 -2.45
C SER A 54 -11.76 -13.81 -1.70
N ASP A 55 -10.95 -14.83 -1.43
CA ASP A 55 -11.41 -16.13 -0.94
C ASP A 55 -11.23 -16.30 0.56
N GLY A 56 -10.42 -15.46 1.22
CA GLY A 56 -10.08 -15.59 2.63
C GLY A 56 -9.17 -16.78 2.91
N ILE A 57 -8.96 -17.06 4.20
CA ILE A 57 -8.14 -18.19 4.66
C ILE A 57 -8.89 -19.00 5.73
N TYR A 58 -8.67 -20.31 5.78
CA TYR A 58 -9.22 -21.18 6.81
C TYR A 58 -8.19 -21.41 7.92
N ILE A 59 -8.54 -21.05 9.16
CA ILE A 59 -7.73 -21.30 10.35
C ILE A 59 -8.62 -22.05 11.35
N ASN A 60 -8.22 -23.25 11.77
CA ASN A 60 -9.02 -24.13 12.63
C ASN A 60 -10.45 -24.35 12.10
N ASN A 61 -10.57 -24.61 10.80
CA ASN A 61 -11.84 -24.76 10.07
C ASN A 61 -12.76 -23.52 10.07
N ILE A 62 -12.29 -22.37 10.52
CA ILE A 62 -13.04 -21.11 10.50
C ILE A 62 -12.51 -20.24 9.35
N LYS A 63 -13.40 -19.85 8.44
CA LYS A 63 -13.08 -18.90 7.36
C LYS A 63 -12.83 -17.51 7.94
N LYS A 64 -11.71 -16.90 7.58
CA LYS A 64 -11.30 -15.54 7.95
C LYS A 64 -11.11 -14.72 6.68
N ASN A 65 -11.68 -13.52 6.66
CA ASN A 65 -11.43 -12.57 5.58
C ASN A 65 -10.06 -11.91 5.79
N VAL A 66 -9.32 -11.75 4.70
CA VAL A 66 -8.02 -11.09 4.71
C VAL A 66 -8.19 -9.72 4.05
N VAL A 67 -7.65 -8.68 4.69
CA VAL A 67 -7.63 -7.32 4.16
C VAL A 67 -6.20 -6.80 4.28
N ILE A 68 -5.68 -6.24 3.18
CA ILE A 68 -4.38 -5.58 3.17
C ILE A 68 -4.65 -4.09 3.42
N GLU A 69 -4.25 -3.60 4.59
CA GLU A 69 -4.45 -2.20 4.96
C GLU A 69 -3.33 -1.29 4.45
N VAL A 70 -2.08 -1.78 4.49
CA VAL A 70 -0.91 -0.98 4.12
C VAL A 70 0.22 -1.84 3.59
N ILE A 71 0.94 -1.31 2.61
CA ILE A 71 2.22 -1.85 2.14
C ILE A 71 3.29 -0.83 2.50
N CYS A 72 4.22 -1.20 3.37
CA CYS A 72 5.32 -0.33 3.78
C CYS A 72 6.62 -0.77 3.11
N CYS A 73 7.32 0.17 2.48
CA CYS A 73 8.63 -0.05 1.87
C CYS A 73 9.49 1.21 1.97
N ASP A 74 10.81 1.05 1.86
CA ASP A 74 11.73 2.20 1.80
C ASP A 74 11.60 2.92 0.44
N ALA A 75 12.20 4.11 0.32
CA ALA A 75 12.05 4.91 -0.89
C ALA A 75 12.58 4.23 -2.18
N PRO A 76 13.74 3.53 -2.16
CA PRO A 76 14.22 2.78 -3.34
C PRO A 76 13.33 1.61 -3.74
N ALA A 77 12.79 0.84 -2.78
CA ALA A 77 11.86 -0.24 -3.10
C ALA A 77 10.51 0.33 -3.58
N LYS A 78 9.99 1.40 -2.96
CA LYS A 78 8.76 2.07 -3.42
C LYS A 78 8.89 2.51 -4.88
N ALA A 79 9.99 3.17 -5.23
CA ALA A 79 10.24 3.61 -6.60
C ALA A 79 10.33 2.44 -7.58
N PHE A 80 10.95 1.32 -7.17
CA PHE A 80 10.99 0.09 -7.96
C PHE A 80 9.61 -0.51 -8.18
N LEU A 81 8.82 -0.66 -7.12
CA LEU A 81 7.49 -1.27 -7.15
C LEU A 81 6.51 -0.43 -7.98
N MET A 82 6.55 0.89 -7.83
CA MET A 82 5.70 1.83 -8.56
C MET A 82 6.23 2.16 -9.97
N LYS A 83 7.44 1.72 -10.34
CA LYS A 83 8.12 2.05 -11.59
C LYS A 83 8.25 3.56 -11.87
N VAL A 84 8.58 4.30 -10.81
CA VAL A 84 8.74 5.77 -10.84
C VAL A 84 10.20 6.16 -10.62
N LYS A 85 10.55 7.42 -10.88
CA LYS A 85 11.89 7.94 -10.60
C LYS A 85 12.30 7.66 -9.16
N SER A 86 13.53 7.16 -9.00
CA SER A 86 14.15 6.94 -7.69
C SER A 86 14.22 8.25 -6.90
N HIS A 87 14.26 8.14 -5.56
CA HIS A 87 14.31 9.26 -4.60
C HIS A 87 15.39 10.32 -4.84
N SER A 88 16.39 10.06 -5.69
CA SER A 88 17.44 11.01 -6.07
C SER A 88 17.13 11.81 -7.34
N GLY A 89 15.97 11.57 -7.97
CA GLY A 89 15.54 12.31 -9.17
C GLY A 89 14.83 13.62 -8.84
N PHE A 90 14.93 14.60 -9.74
CA PHE A 90 14.25 15.89 -9.60
C PHE A 90 12.72 15.75 -9.55
N SER A 91 12.13 14.88 -10.36
CA SER A 91 10.70 14.56 -10.32
C SER A 91 10.48 13.21 -9.63
N SER A 92 10.94 13.05 -8.38
CA SER A 92 10.83 11.78 -7.62
C SER A 92 9.80 11.81 -6.50
N CYS A 93 9.13 12.94 -6.26
CA CYS A 93 8.09 13.01 -5.26
C CYS A 93 6.88 12.16 -5.67
N THR A 94 6.66 11.06 -4.94
CA THR A 94 5.52 10.15 -5.19
C THR A 94 4.16 10.72 -4.84
N ARG A 95 4.09 11.87 -4.14
CA ARG A 95 2.84 12.46 -3.64
C ARG A 95 2.36 13.64 -4.48
N CYS A 96 3.27 14.38 -5.09
CA CYS A 96 2.93 15.60 -5.81
C CYS A 96 3.92 15.87 -6.95
N THR A 97 3.57 16.83 -7.81
CA THR A 97 4.35 17.20 -9.00
C THR A 97 5.47 18.18 -8.72
N ILE A 98 5.90 18.30 -7.46
CA ILE A 98 6.99 19.22 -7.12
C ILE A 98 8.29 18.75 -7.77
N GLU A 99 8.99 19.71 -8.38
CA GLU A 99 10.33 19.51 -8.88
C GLU A 99 11.34 19.79 -7.77
N GLY A 100 12.31 18.88 -7.67
CA GLY A 100 13.41 19.03 -6.74
C GLY A 100 14.44 20.02 -7.25
N GLU A 101 15.19 20.59 -6.32
CA GLU A 101 16.34 21.45 -6.57
C GLU A 101 17.61 20.74 -6.11
N TYR A 102 18.70 20.91 -6.85
CA TYR A 102 19.99 20.38 -6.42
C TYR A 102 20.65 21.35 -5.44
N GLN A 103 20.77 20.94 -4.18
CA GLN A 103 21.40 21.71 -3.13
C GLN A 103 22.49 20.87 -2.44
N GLN A 104 23.72 21.38 -2.41
CA GLN A 104 24.82 20.83 -1.63
C GLN A 104 24.97 19.29 -1.73
N THR A 105 24.88 18.72 -2.94
CA THR A 105 24.96 17.28 -3.27
C THR A 105 23.70 16.43 -3.17
N ARG A 106 22.55 17.03 -2.89
CA ARG A 106 21.27 16.30 -2.75
C ARG A 106 20.16 16.99 -3.52
N VAL A 107 19.17 16.23 -3.93
CA VAL A 107 17.92 16.77 -4.44
C VAL A 107 17.01 17.05 -3.24
N CYS A 108 16.56 18.30 -3.12
CA CYS A 108 15.67 18.77 -2.06
C CYS A 108 14.37 19.27 -2.69
N PHE A 109 13.24 19.07 -2.01
CA PHE A 109 11.96 19.61 -2.44
C PHE A 109 11.66 20.87 -1.63
N PRO A 110 11.79 22.07 -2.23
CA PRO A 110 11.56 23.31 -1.52
C PRO A 110 10.09 23.43 -1.08
N TYR A 111 9.85 24.14 0.01
CA TYR A 111 8.48 24.43 0.42
C TYR A 111 7.85 25.45 -0.54
N LEU A 112 6.64 25.15 -1.02
CA LEU A 112 5.85 26.06 -1.86
C LEU A 112 4.65 26.54 -1.05
N GLU A 113 4.49 27.85 -0.89
CA GLU A 113 3.37 28.44 -0.13
C GLU A 113 2.00 28.03 -0.69
N ASN A 114 1.88 27.95 -2.02
CA ASN A 114 0.67 27.52 -2.71
C ASN A 114 0.57 25.99 -2.89
N GLY A 115 1.53 25.24 -2.34
CA GLY A 115 1.66 23.80 -2.55
C GLY A 115 2.00 23.42 -3.99
N SER A 116 1.90 22.13 -4.29
CA SER A 116 2.02 21.57 -5.64
C SER A 116 0.88 20.60 -5.92
N THR A 117 0.63 20.34 -7.20
CA THR A 117 -0.45 19.44 -7.63
C THR A 117 -0.21 18.03 -7.09
N ILE A 118 -1.23 17.46 -6.45
CA ILE A 118 -1.17 16.10 -5.89
C ILE A 118 -1.25 15.10 -7.04
N ARG A 119 -0.40 14.06 -6.99
CA ARG A 119 -0.46 12.93 -7.93
C ARG A 119 -1.59 12.02 -7.52
N THR A 120 -2.45 11.66 -8.47
CA THR A 120 -3.51 10.68 -8.24
C THR A 120 -3.12 9.32 -8.82
N HIS A 121 -3.75 8.27 -8.30
CA HIS A 121 -3.62 6.93 -8.88
C HIS A 121 -4.03 6.90 -10.37
N ASP A 122 -5.00 7.73 -10.76
CA ASP A 122 -5.45 7.82 -12.15
C ASP A 122 -4.41 8.45 -13.06
N ASP A 123 -3.68 9.46 -12.57
CA ASP A 123 -2.57 10.06 -13.30
C ASP A 123 -1.47 9.02 -13.57
N HIS A 124 -1.18 8.16 -12.59
CA HIS A 124 -0.22 7.06 -12.74
C HIS A 124 -0.66 6.02 -13.76
N ARG A 125 -1.95 5.66 -13.78
CA ARG A 125 -2.47 4.73 -14.79
C ARG A 125 -2.41 5.29 -16.21
N GLN A 126 -2.58 6.60 -16.34
CA GLN A 126 -2.59 7.29 -17.63
C GLN A 126 -1.19 7.73 -18.08
N MET A 127 -0.15 7.45 -17.30
CA MET A 127 1.23 7.89 -17.56
C MET A 127 1.33 9.41 -17.81
N LYS A 128 0.59 10.23 -17.05
CA LYS A 128 0.48 11.68 -17.32
C LYS A 128 1.79 12.44 -17.10
N HIS A 129 2.76 11.87 -16.42
CA HIS A 129 3.97 12.58 -15.99
C HIS A 129 5.21 11.85 -16.49
N GLU A 130 5.57 12.12 -17.74
CA GLU A 130 6.71 11.50 -18.44
C GLU A 130 8.02 11.61 -17.64
N GLU A 131 8.22 12.71 -16.92
CA GLU A 131 9.41 12.89 -16.11
C GLU A 131 9.40 12.11 -14.80
N HIS A 132 8.27 11.59 -14.33
CA HIS A 132 8.18 10.85 -13.07
C HIS A 132 8.06 9.34 -13.32
N GLU A 133 7.42 8.94 -14.41
CA GLU A 133 7.09 7.55 -14.72
C GLU A 133 8.09 6.94 -15.69
N ILE A 134 8.65 5.79 -15.32
CA ILE A 134 9.67 5.10 -16.14
C ILE A 134 8.99 4.08 -17.06
N HIS A 135 8.01 3.34 -16.53
CA HIS A 135 7.29 2.30 -17.25
C HIS A 135 5.86 2.13 -16.69
N PRO A 136 4.90 1.67 -17.50
CA PRO A 136 3.55 1.40 -17.03
C PRO A 136 3.51 0.23 -16.03
N LEU A 137 2.65 0.36 -15.02
CA LEU A 137 2.34 -0.70 -14.08
C LEU A 137 1.36 -1.68 -14.72
N GLN A 138 1.74 -2.96 -14.82
CA GLN A 138 0.83 -4.01 -15.30
C GLN A 138 -0.07 -4.53 -14.19
N PHE A 139 0.44 -4.53 -12.96
CA PHE A 139 -0.34 -4.91 -11.79
C PHE A 139 -0.94 -3.67 -11.15
N GLN A 140 -2.26 -3.71 -11.00
CA GLN A 140 -2.99 -2.76 -10.17
C GLN A 140 -2.74 -3.14 -8.71
N VAL A 141 -1.55 -2.81 -8.21
CA VAL A 141 -1.30 -2.90 -6.79
C VAL A 141 -2.19 -1.82 -6.18
N PHE A 142 -3.25 -2.24 -5.49
CA PHE A 142 -4.12 -1.34 -4.74
C PHE A 142 -3.30 -0.72 -3.62
N VAL A 143 -2.57 0.35 -3.93
CA VAL A 143 -1.80 1.08 -2.93
C VAL A 143 -2.21 2.54 -2.98
N GLN A 144 -3.13 2.89 -2.10
CA GLN A 144 -3.14 4.24 -1.55
C GLN A 144 -1.92 4.34 -0.63
N PHE A 145 -0.90 5.04 -1.10
CA PHE A 145 0.22 5.51 -0.28
C PHE A 145 -0.04 6.94 0.20
#